data_AF-A0A1L9VCR6-F1
#
_entry.id   AF-A0A1L9VCR6-F1
#
_cell.length_a   1.000
_cell.length_b   1.000
_cell.length_c   1.000
_cell.angle_alpha   90.00
_cell.angle_beta   90.00
_cell.angle_gamma   90.00
#
_symmetry.space_group_name_H-M   'P 1'
#
loop_
_entity.id
_entity.type
_entity.pdbx_description
1 polymer ?
#
loop_
_entity_poly.entity_id
_entity_poly.type
_entity_poly.pdbx_seq_one_letter_code
_entity_poly.pdbx_strand_id
1 'polypeptide(L)'
;MTTSVPASTLADDLDALPKAATVILLSGKNSQTGKKEQDPPFLFQLSDLQDAFRGNAPQPGCELNRGELVFGQRGNGAMLVLQQDSKKAIVSHNVSGQHEPMYAATAWRGDWQVEVKVKDIVLWIEPPLEDSDEEEEEEEEEEEEQ
;
A
#
# COMPACT_ATOMS: atom_id res chain seq x y z
N MET A 1 18.48 -6.36 7.48
CA MET A 1 19.22 -5.89 6.28
C MET A 1 18.21 -5.67 5.17
N THR A 2 17.88 -4.42 4.89
CA THR A 2 17.04 -4.05 3.73
C THR A 2 17.99 -3.82 2.56
N THR A 3 17.85 -4.60 1.50
CA THR A 3 18.58 -4.35 0.25
C THR A 3 17.80 -3.32 -0.55
N SER A 4 18.36 -2.12 -0.67
CA SER A 4 17.87 -1.12 -1.61
C SER A 4 17.96 -1.68 -3.02
N VAL A 5 16.83 -1.77 -3.72
CA VAL A 5 16.80 -2.17 -5.12
C VAL A 5 16.94 -0.89 -5.95
N PRO A 6 18.00 -0.76 -6.77
CA PRO A 6 18.14 0.38 -7.67
C PRO A 6 16.95 0.44 -8.64
N ALA A 7 16.47 1.64 -8.92
CA ALA A 7 15.36 1.84 -9.85
C ALA A 7 15.63 1.24 -11.24
N SER A 8 16.90 1.19 -11.67
CA SER A 8 17.32 0.54 -12.92
C SER A 8 17.10 -0.97 -12.91
N THR A 9 17.41 -1.64 -11.79
CA THR A 9 17.19 -3.08 -11.64
C THR A 9 15.70 -3.41 -11.67
N LEU A 10 14.88 -2.56 -11.06
CA LEU A 10 13.43 -2.71 -11.12
C LEU A 10 12.89 -2.48 -12.54
N ALA A 11 13.44 -1.52 -13.29
CA ALA A 11 13.04 -1.26 -14.67
C ALA A 11 13.38 -2.45 -15.59
N ASP A 12 14.58 -3.00 -15.47
CA ASP A 12 15.00 -4.18 -16.24
C ASP A 12 14.12 -5.41 -15.93
N ASP A 13 13.76 -5.60 -14.65
CA ASP A 13 12.88 -6.70 -14.22
C ASP A 13 11.44 -6.53 -14.72
N LEU A 14 10.94 -5.29 -14.78
CA LEU A 14 9.62 -4.96 -15.32
C LEU A 14 9.58 -5.18 -16.84
N ASP A 15 10.61 -4.76 -17.57
CA ASP A 15 10.73 -4.95 -19.03
C ASP A 15 10.89 -6.44 -19.41
N ALA A 16 11.51 -7.24 -18.54
CA ALA A 16 11.67 -8.69 -18.72
C ALA A 16 10.38 -9.49 -18.45
N LEU A 17 9.32 -8.88 -17.89
CA LEU A 17 8.05 -9.52 -17.55
C LEU A 17 6.86 -8.98 -18.37
N PRO A 18 6.90 -9.00 -19.72
CA PRO A 18 5.92 -8.30 -20.56
C PRO A 18 4.50 -8.93 -20.58
N LYS A 19 4.20 -9.91 -19.71
CA LYS A 19 2.93 -10.66 -19.70
C LYS A 19 2.36 -10.97 -18.31
N ALA A 20 2.97 -10.48 -17.24
CA ALA A 20 2.48 -10.70 -15.89
C ALA A 20 1.82 -9.42 -15.38
N ALA A 21 0.58 -9.51 -14.86
CA ALA A 21 -0.03 -8.45 -14.09
C ALA A 21 0.70 -8.33 -12.74
N THR A 22 1.41 -7.23 -12.52
CA THR A 22 2.24 -6.97 -11.34
C THR A 22 1.55 -5.90 -10.49
N VAL A 23 1.23 -6.27 -9.26
CA VAL A 23 0.73 -5.38 -8.21
C VAL A 23 1.87 -5.22 -7.21
N ILE A 24 2.34 -4.00 -7.00
CA ILE A 24 3.23 -3.70 -5.86
C ILE A 24 2.36 -2.95 -4.83
N LEU A 25 2.73 -3.02 -3.55
CA LEU A 25 2.15 -2.20 -2.49
C LEU A 25 3.29 -1.37 -1.90
N LEU A 26 3.12 -0.05 -1.83
CA LEU A 26 4.12 0.90 -1.37
C LEU A 26 3.52 1.61 -0.17
N SER A 27 4.22 1.49 0.96
CA SER A 27 4.00 2.32 2.13
C SER A 27 5.36 2.86 2.50
N GLY A 28 5.47 4.17 2.72
CA GLY A 28 6.75 4.81 3.00
C GLY A 28 6.61 6.04 3.89
N LYS A 29 7.76 6.55 4.32
CA LYS A 29 7.89 7.84 5.00
C LYS A 29 8.44 8.87 4.05
N ASN A 30 8.09 10.13 4.27
CA ASN A 30 8.70 11.22 3.53
C ASN A 30 10.21 11.28 3.86
N SER A 31 11.06 11.22 2.84
CA SER A 31 12.52 11.13 3.00
C SER A 31 13.16 12.39 3.60
N GLN A 32 12.48 13.54 3.56
CA GLN A 32 12.94 14.78 4.16
C GLN A 32 12.53 14.91 5.63
N THR A 33 11.37 14.37 6.01
CA THR A 33 10.80 14.60 7.34
C THR A 33 10.81 13.36 8.24
N GLY A 34 11.06 12.16 7.71
CA GLY A 34 11.03 10.90 8.45
C GLY A 34 9.63 10.54 8.99
N LYS A 35 8.62 11.36 8.72
CA LYS A 35 7.24 11.11 9.14
C LYS A 35 6.58 10.19 8.13
N LYS A 36 5.79 9.24 8.62
CA LYS A 36 4.83 8.54 7.75
C LYS A 36 3.97 9.62 7.12
N GLU A 37 3.90 9.64 5.80
CA GLU A 37 2.84 10.41 5.18
C GLU A 37 1.53 9.89 5.77
N GLN A 38 0.72 10.80 6.33
CA GLN A 38 -0.63 10.46 6.80
C GLN A 38 -1.59 10.22 5.63
N ASP A 39 -1.04 10.08 4.43
CA ASP A 39 -1.79 9.81 3.24
C ASP A 39 -2.43 8.43 3.36
N PRO A 40 -3.72 8.33 3.00
CA PRO A 40 -4.40 7.05 2.93
C PRO A 40 -3.59 6.05 2.10
N PRO A 41 -3.61 4.76 2.48
CA PRO A 41 -2.98 3.72 1.69
C PRO A 41 -3.61 3.68 0.30
N PHE A 42 -2.90 3.13 -0.68
CA PHE A 42 -3.42 2.98 -2.04
C PHE A 42 -3.11 1.58 -2.57
N LEU A 43 -3.99 1.06 -3.41
CA LEU A 43 -3.70 -0.11 -4.25
C LEU A 43 -3.12 0.40 -5.56
N PHE A 44 -2.25 -0.36 -6.21
CA PHE A 44 -1.80 0.02 -7.55
C PHE A 44 -1.42 -1.17 -8.41
N GLN A 45 -1.46 -0.95 -9.71
CA GLN A 45 -1.12 -1.92 -10.74
C GLN A 45 0.00 -1.31 -11.59
N LEU A 46 1.00 -2.10 -11.93
CA LEU A 46 2.14 -1.64 -12.74
C LEU A 46 2.04 -2.06 -14.20
N SER A 47 1.44 -3.21 -14.51
CA SER A 47 1.52 -3.80 -15.85
C SER A 47 0.17 -4.17 -16.47
N ASP A 48 0.25 -4.41 -17.78
CA ASP A 48 -0.71 -4.15 -18.87
C ASP A 48 -1.19 -2.70 -18.97
N LEU A 49 -1.54 -2.06 -17.84
CA LEU A 49 -1.95 -0.66 -17.79
C LEU A 49 -1.83 -0.15 -16.35
N GLN A 50 -0.92 0.80 -16.14
CA GLN A 50 -0.54 1.32 -14.82
C GLN A 50 -1.65 2.19 -14.22
N ASP A 51 -1.96 1.99 -12.94
CA ASP A 51 -2.94 2.82 -12.22
C ASP A 51 -2.75 2.76 -10.70
N ALA A 52 -3.27 3.74 -9.98
CA ALA A 52 -3.28 3.80 -8.51
C ALA A 52 -4.66 4.18 -7.98
N PHE A 53 -5.18 3.36 -7.07
CA PHE A 53 -6.49 3.49 -6.45
C PHE A 53 -6.31 4.00 -5.02
N ARG A 54 -6.59 5.29 -4.81
CA ARG A 54 -6.36 5.95 -3.52
C ARG A 54 -7.37 5.49 -2.48
N GLY A 55 -6.88 5.24 -1.27
CA GLY A 55 -7.70 4.94 -0.12
C GLY A 55 -8.43 6.18 0.40
N ASN A 56 -9.51 5.98 1.15
CA ASN A 56 -10.25 7.06 1.81
C ASN A 56 -10.13 7.06 3.35
N ALA A 57 -9.38 6.13 3.93
CA ALA A 57 -9.18 6.01 5.37
C ALA A 57 -7.71 5.79 5.73
N PRO A 58 -7.25 6.13 6.95
CA PRO A 58 -5.85 5.94 7.37
C PRO A 58 -5.40 4.48 7.43
N GLN A 59 -6.35 3.55 7.51
CA GLN A 59 -6.08 2.11 7.63
C GLN A 59 -6.20 1.44 6.26
N PRO A 60 -5.50 0.31 6.00
CA PRO A 60 -5.55 -0.41 4.72
C PRO A 60 -6.92 -0.97 4.32
N GLY A 61 -7.96 -0.83 5.15
CA GLY A 61 -9.29 -1.34 4.85
C GLY A 61 -9.27 -2.81 4.44
N CYS A 62 -8.60 -3.65 5.24
CA CYS A 62 -8.45 -5.07 4.96
C CYS A 62 -9.21 -5.93 5.97
N GLU A 63 -9.72 -7.07 5.48
CA GLU A 63 -10.41 -8.07 6.31
C GLU A 63 -9.91 -9.48 5.98
N LEU A 64 -9.89 -10.35 6.99
CA LEU A 64 -9.70 -11.78 6.81
C LEU A 64 -11.08 -12.47 6.90
N ASN A 65 -11.55 -13.02 5.80
CA ASN A 65 -12.89 -13.60 5.70
C ASN A 65 -12.82 -15.01 5.11
N ARG A 66 -13.20 -16.03 5.89
CA ARG A 66 -13.18 -17.45 5.47
C ARG A 66 -11.85 -17.90 4.87
N GLY A 67 -10.74 -17.34 5.37
CA GLY A 67 -9.39 -17.63 4.88
C GLY A 67 -8.92 -16.74 3.73
N GLU A 68 -9.77 -15.90 3.16
CA GLU A 68 -9.37 -14.91 2.15
C GLU A 68 -8.93 -13.61 2.81
N LEU A 69 -7.78 -13.07 2.41
CA LEU A 69 -7.37 -11.71 2.78
C LEU A 69 -7.86 -10.74 1.72
N VAL A 70 -8.68 -9.78 2.13
CA VAL A 70 -9.32 -8.80 1.23
C VAL A 70 -8.78 -7.43 1.57
N PHE A 71 -8.37 -6.68 0.55
CA PHE A 71 -8.13 -5.25 0.62
C PHE A 71 -9.20 -4.53 -0.19
N GLY A 72 -9.86 -3.55 0.41
CA GLY A 72 -10.96 -2.84 -0.21
C GLY A 72 -12.32 -3.49 0.06
N GLN A 73 -13.28 -3.23 -0.81
CA GLN A 73 -14.67 -3.68 -0.61
C GLN A 73 -15.19 -4.43 -1.85
N ARG A 74 -15.79 -5.61 -1.63
CA ARG A 74 -16.41 -6.39 -2.71
C ARG A 74 -17.51 -5.58 -3.38
N GLY A 75 -17.38 -5.40 -4.69
CA GLY A 75 -18.37 -4.70 -5.52
C GLY A 75 -18.41 -3.18 -5.34
N ASN A 76 -17.44 -2.57 -4.65
CA ASN A 76 -17.39 -1.12 -4.48
C ASN A 76 -15.95 -0.59 -4.59
N GLY A 77 -15.63 0.05 -5.71
CA GLY A 77 -14.29 0.58 -5.98
C GLY A 77 -13.29 -0.49 -6.43
N ALA A 78 -12.02 -0.25 -6.15
CA ALA A 78 -10.94 -1.21 -6.40
C ALA A 78 -10.77 -2.19 -5.22
N MET A 79 -10.47 -3.44 -5.53
CA MET A 79 -10.32 -4.50 -4.54
C MET A 79 -9.24 -5.50 -4.96
N LEU A 80 -8.49 -6.01 -3.98
CA LEU A 80 -7.61 -7.16 -4.11
C LEU A 80 -8.04 -8.24 -3.09
N VAL A 81 -8.23 -9.47 -3.55
CA VAL A 81 -8.47 -10.63 -2.70
C VAL A 81 -7.34 -11.63 -2.91
N LEU A 82 -6.66 -12.02 -1.85
CA LEU A 82 -5.77 -13.18 -1.83
C LEU A 82 -6.56 -14.38 -1.28
N GLN A 83 -6.62 -15.45 -2.05
CA GLN A 83 -7.29 -16.68 -1.61
C GLN A 83 -6.50 -17.40 -0.51
N GLN A 84 -7.12 -18.40 0.12
CA GLN A 84 -6.62 -19.07 1.33
C GLN A 84 -5.18 -19.59 1.26
N ASP A 85 -4.72 -20.04 0.09
CA ASP A 85 -3.36 -20.55 -0.10
C ASP A 85 -2.40 -19.51 -0.69
N SER A 86 -2.88 -18.28 -0.91
CA SER A 86 -2.17 -17.18 -1.57
C SER A 86 -1.64 -17.52 -2.97
N LYS A 87 -2.13 -18.58 -3.62
CA LYS A 87 -1.73 -18.96 -5.00
C LYS A 87 -2.62 -18.32 -6.06
N LYS A 88 -3.71 -17.70 -5.64
CA LYS A 88 -4.66 -17.00 -6.49
C LYS A 88 -5.00 -15.66 -5.87
N ALA A 89 -5.09 -14.67 -6.73
CA ALA A 89 -5.61 -13.37 -6.36
C ALA A 89 -6.73 -12.96 -7.32
N ILE A 90 -7.74 -12.28 -6.79
CA ILE A 90 -8.77 -11.63 -7.59
C ILE A 90 -8.58 -10.14 -7.45
N VAL A 91 -8.44 -9.45 -8.58
CA VAL A 91 -8.46 -8.00 -8.63
C VAL A 91 -9.74 -7.58 -9.32
N SER A 92 -10.47 -6.66 -8.71
CA SER A 92 -11.68 -6.11 -9.31
C SER A 92 -11.71 -4.60 -9.22
N HIS A 93 -12.43 -4.01 -10.15
CA HIS A 93 -12.65 -2.60 -10.27
C HIS A 93 -14.12 -2.37 -10.58
N ASN A 94 -14.82 -1.65 -9.70
CA ASN A 94 -16.22 -1.30 -9.88
C ASN A 94 -16.41 0.20 -9.69
N VAL A 95 -16.79 0.88 -10.77
CA VAL A 95 -17.05 2.33 -10.81
C VAL A 95 -18.45 2.64 -10.28
N SER A 96 -19.39 1.70 -10.42
CA SER A 96 -20.82 1.88 -10.11
C SER A 96 -21.20 1.81 -8.62
N GLY A 97 -20.25 2.06 -7.72
CA GLY A 97 -20.47 2.02 -6.27
C GLY A 97 -21.56 2.98 -5.80
N GLN A 98 -22.48 2.49 -4.94
CA GLN A 98 -23.50 3.35 -4.31
C GLN A 98 -22.96 4.18 -3.15
N HIS A 99 -21.82 3.78 -2.59
CA HIS A 99 -21.19 4.38 -1.40
C HIS A 99 -19.74 4.74 -1.70
N GLU A 100 -19.16 5.61 -0.88
CA GLU A 100 -17.75 5.95 -0.99
C GLU A 100 -16.88 4.68 -0.82
N PRO A 101 -16.08 4.32 -1.84
CA PRO A 101 -15.31 3.08 -1.80
C PRO A 101 -14.07 3.22 -0.91
N MET A 102 -13.64 2.10 -0.31
CA MET A 102 -12.38 2.04 0.43
C MET A 102 -11.19 2.42 -0.45
N TYR A 103 -11.17 1.97 -1.71
CA TYR A 103 -10.20 2.39 -2.72
C TYR A 103 -10.95 2.88 -3.96
N ALA A 104 -10.70 4.13 -4.36
CA ALA A 104 -11.41 4.75 -5.47
C ALA A 104 -11.07 4.09 -6.81
N ALA A 105 -12.11 3.62 -7.51
CA ALA A 105 -12.02 3.16 -8.89
C ALA A 105 -11.85 4.36 -9.85
N THR A 106 -11.08 4.19 -10.92
CA THR A 106 -10.86 5.17 -11.97
C THR A 106 -11.86 5.01 -13.11
N ALA A 107 -12.72 6.01 -13.32
CA ALA A 107 -13.87 5.92 -14.24
C ALA A 107 -13.51 5.45 -15.67
N TRP A 108 -12.33 5.81 -16.17
CA TRP A 108 -11.90 5.50 -17.53
C TRP A 108 -11.58 4.01 -17.76
N ARG A 109 -11.32 3.22 -16.71
CA ARG A 109 -11.07 1.77 -16.84
C ARG A 109 -12.37 0.95 -16.90
N GLY A 110 -13.51 1.55 -16.55
CA GLY A 110 -14.80 0.86 -16.49
C GLY A 110 -14.81 -0.30 -15.50
N ASP A 111 -15.88 -1.09 -15.48
CA ASP A 111 -15.97 -2.24 -14.57
C ASP A 111 -15.18 -3.44 -15.11
N TRP A 112 -14.36 -4.06 -14.27
CA TRP A 112 -13.64 -5.29 -14.64
C TRP A 112 -13.29 -6.14 -13.42
N GLN A 113 -13.01 -7.41 -13.69
CA GLN A 113 -12.46 -8.34 -12.71
C GLN A 113 -11.53 -9.32 -13.41
N VAL A 114 -10.42 -9.64 -12.78
CA VAL A 114 -9.49 -10.67 -13.23
C VAL A 114 -9.07 -11.55 -12.06
N GLU A 115 -8.99 -12.86 -12.31
CA GLU A 115 -8.30 -13.80 -11.44
C GLU A 115 -6.89 -14.00 -11.98
N VAL A 116 -5.89 -13.84 -11.12
CA VAL A 116 -4.48 -14.06 -11.44
C VAL A 116 -3.93 -15.19 -10.59
N LYS A 117 -3.08 -16.02 -11.20
CA LYS A 117 -2.24 -16.94 -10.44
C LYS A 117 -1.10 -16.15 -9.84
N VAL A 118 -0.96 -16.24 -8.52
CA VAL A 118 0.12 -15.58 -7.79
C VAL A 118 1.38 -16.40 -8.01
N LYS A 119 2.41 -15.75 -8.56
CA LYS A 119 3.73 -16.33 -8.70
C LYS A 119 4.56 -16.09 -7.44
N ASP A 120 4.61 -14.84 -7.00
CA ASP A 120 5.38 -14.37 -5.86
C ASP A 120 4.59 -13.29 -5.11
N ILE A 121 4.81 -13.18 -3.80
CA ILE A 121 4.34 -12.08 -2.96
C ILE A 121 5.56 -11.49 -2.27
N VAL A 122 5.75 -10.18 -2.40
CA VAL A 122 6.86 -9.46 -1.78
C VAL A 122 6.29 -8.42 -0.81
N LEU A 123 6.74 -8.47 0.44
CA LEU A 123 6.38 -7.51 1.48
C LEU A 123 7.62 -6.70 1.87
N TRP A 124 7.54 -5.38 1.72
CA TRP A 124 8.58 -4.45 2.13
C TRP A 124 8.18 -3.81 3.46
N ILE A 125 9.01 -4.00 4.49
CA ILE A 125 8.78 -3.43 5.83
C ILE A 125 10.01 -2.59 6.19
N GLU A 126 9.79 -1.31 6.50
CA GLU A 126 10.82 -0.48 7.11
C GLU A 126 11.03 -0.91 8.58
N PRO A 127 12.27 -1.03 9.07
CA PRO A 127 12.52 -1.31 10.48
C PRO A 127 11.93 -0.18 11.36
N PRO A 128 11.47 -0.49 12.59
CA PRO A 128 11.13 0.53 13.57
C PRO A 128 12.36 1.45 13.77
N LEU A 129 12.12 2.75 13.88
CA LEU A 129 13.18 3.65 14.35
C LEU A 129 13.44 3.30 15.83
N GLU A 130 14.69 3.16 16.22
CA GLU A 130 15.05 3.21 17.64
C GLU A 130 14.65 4.61 18.12
N ASP A 131 13.79 4.69 19.14
CA ASP A 131 13.42 5.95 19.75
C ASP A 131 14.72 6.59 20.26
N SER A 132 15.12 7.71 19.67
CA SER A 132 16.19 8.52 20.24
C SER A 132 15.62 9.20 21.48
N ASP A 133 15.97 8.68 22.65
CA ASP A 133 15.74 9.32 23.93
C ASP A 133 16.52 10.66 23.95
N GLU A 134 15.90 11.72 23.43
CA GLU A 134 16.32 13.09 23.76
C GLU A 134 15.70 13.38 25.13
N GLU A 135 16.46 13.09 26.19
CA GLU A 135 16.20 13.59 27.54
C GLU A 135 16.23 15.13 27.46
N GLU A 136 15.06 15.77 27.59
CA GLU A 136 14.96 17.20 27.83
C GLU A 136 15.55 17.48 29.23
N GLU A 137 16.76 18.06 29.29
CA GLU A 137 17.30 18.63 30.52
C GLU A 137 16.45 19.86 30.89
N GLU A 138 15.65 19.76 31.96
CA GLU A 138 14.96 20.90 32.57
C GLU A 138 16.01 21.86 33.16
N GLU A 139 16.15 23.06 32.58
CA GLU A 139 16.90 24.16 33.19
C GLU A 139 16.12 24.67 34.41
N GLU A 140 16.63 24.44 35.62
CA GLU A 140 16.17 25.10 36.84
C GLU A 140 16.57 26.60 36.79
N GLU A 141 15.58 27.48 36.62
CA GLU A 141 15.75 28.92 36.87
C GLU A 141 15.85 29.15 38.40
N GLU A 142 17.05 29.51 38.87
CA GLU A 142 17.25 30.11 40.19
C GLU A 142 16.64 31.53 40.18
N GLU A 143 15.46 31.71 40.78
CA GLU A 143 14.96 33.03 41.17
C GLU A 143 15.72 33.51 42.42
N GLU A 144 16.65 34.46 42.24
CA GLU A 144 17.10 35.36 43.30
C GLU A 144 15.95 36.34 43.67
N GLU A 145 15.44 36.26 44.90
CA GLU A 145 14.78 37.40 45.54
C GLU A 145 15.33 37.69 46.95
N GLN A 146 15.95 38.88 47.04
CA GLN A 146 16.07 39.84 48.15
C GLN A 146 17.24 39.73 49.16
#